data_AF-A0AB39S7C1-F1
#
_entry.id   AF-A0AB39S7C1-F1
#
_cell.length_a   1.000
_cell.length_b   1.000
_cell.length_c   1.000
_cell.angle_alpha   90.00
_cell.angle_beta   90.00
_cell.angle_gamma   90.00
#
_symmetry.space_group_name_H-M   'P 1'
#
loop_
_entity.id
_entity.type
_entity.pdbx_description
1 polymer ?
#
loop_
_entity_poly.entity_id
_entity_poly.type
_entity_poly.pdbx_seq_one_letter_code
_entity_poly.pdbx_strand_id
1 'polypeptide(L)'
;MSRTSRRTALLAVPAAILLALIPGTASAYPNPGTVTGSVVVHDPTMIRTSSGRYLLYATGGGLSYKTSTDRTAFTAGSDAFTTKPSWWSTYATEAWAPDISYHGGKYLMYYAVSTFGSNTSAIGLAGSTTGLPGSWSDYGIVYTSTGSSDYNAIDPNLFVDDDGKWWLSFGSWWTGIKMIQIDPSTGKQLSTNTTRYSLASRPTGTKAVEAPYIVKRNGYYYLFASYDVCCQGTSSTYKVKVGRATSVTGPYYDQSGVAMMSNGGTPVLESHGSVIGPGGQSIMADSDGDLIVYHYYDGNDSGTPKLGINLLNWSSGWPVAY
;
A
#
# COMPACT_ATOMS: atom_id res chain seq x y z
N MET A 1 4.00 -92.95 5.17
CA MET A 1 4.18 -92.16 3.94
C MET A 1 3.65 -90.77 4.18
N SER A 2 4.47 -89.77 3.86
CA SER A 2 4.41 -88.38 4.32
C SER A 2 3.47 -87.50 3.47
N ARG A 3 3.00 -86.44 4.14
CA ARG A 3 2.17 -85.29 3.74
C ARG A 3 2.53 -84.67 2.39
N THR A 4 1.57 -83.96 1.78
CA THR A 4 1.69 -82.50 1.55
C THR A 4 0.37 -81.89 1.04
N SER A 5 -0.29 -81.13 1.92
CA SER A 5 -1.31 -80.14 1.56
C SER A 5 -0.60 -78.82 1.25
N ARG A 6 -0.73 -78.31 0.02
CA ARG A 6 -0.23 -76.98 -0.36
C ARG A 6 -1.25 -75.93 0.10
N ARG A 7 -0.89 -75.15 1.12
CA ARG A 7 -1.55 -73.89 1.46
C ARG A 7 -1.02 -72.79 0.53
N THR A 8 -1.91 -72.23 -0.28
CA THR A 8 -1.65 -70.99 -1.04
C THR A 8 -1.79 -69.82 -0.07
N ALA A 9 -0.67 -69.18 0.27
CA ALA A 9 -0.67 -67.93 1.03
C ALA A 9 -0.94 -66.78 0.06
N LEU A 10 -2.05 -66.06 0.25
CA LEU A 10 -2.23 -64.74 -0.36
C LEU A 10 -1.34 -63.75 0.40
N LEU A 11 -0.29 -63.26 -0.24
CA LEU A 11 0.47 -62.11 0.19
C LEU A 11 -0.37 -60.85 -0.04
N ALA A 12 -0.86 -60.25 1.05
CA ALA A 12 -1.40 -58.90 1.02
C ALA A 12 -0.25 -57.92 0.76
N VAL A 13 -0.24 -57.31 -0.41
CA VAL A 13 0.68 -56.21 -0.75
C VAL A 13 0.12 -54.94 -0.10
N PRO A 14 0.86 -54.27 0.81
CA PRO A 14 0.40 -52.99 1.34
C PRO A 14 0.47 -51.95 0.23
N ALA A 15 -0.68 -51.35 -0.10
CA ALA A 15 -0.74 -50.19 -0.98
C ALA A 15 -0.06 -49.01 -0.26
N ALA A 16 1.21 -48.77 -0.57
CA ALA A 16 1.91 -47.58 -0.15
C ALA A 16 1.29 -46.38 -0.88
N ILE A 17 0.47 -45.60 -0.17
CA ILE A 17 0.02 -44.29 -0.63
C ILE A 17 1.27 -43.41 -0.66
N LEU A 18 1.84 -43.19 -1.85
CA LEU A 18 2.81 -42.13 -2.08
C LEU A 18 2.07 -40.81 -1.87
N LEU A 19 2.20 -40.22 -0.68
CA LEU A 19 1.95 -38.81 -0.49
C LEU A 19 3.00 -38.08 -1.34
N ALA A 20 2.60 -37.61 -2.52
CA ALA A 20 3.40 -36.66 -3.27
C ALA A 20 3.49 -35.39 -2.41
N LEU A 21 4.63 -35.24 -1.72
CA LEU A 21 5.07 -33.96 -1.17
C LEU A 21 5.20 -33.01 -2.36
N ILE A 22 4.15 -32.24 -2.63
CA ILE A 22 4.26 -31.07 -3.49
C ILE A 22 5.26 -30.17 -2.75
N PRO A 23 6.45 -29.88 -3.32
CA PRO A 23 7.33 -28.91 -2.71
C PRO A 23 6.59 -27.58 -2.75
N GLY A 24 6.11 -27.14 -1.59
CA GLY A 24 5.72 -25.75 -1.39
C GLY A 24 6.98 -24.94 -1.56
N THR A 25 7.27 -24.47 -2.77
CA THR A 25 8.23 -23.39 -2.96
C THR A 25 7.63 -22.20 -2.23
N ALA A 26 8.07 -21.97 -0.99
CA ALA A 26 7.93 -20.66 -0.38
C ALA A 26 8.48 -19.69 -1.44
N SER A 27 7.60 -18.89 -2.06
CA SER A 27 8.04 -17.90 -3.02
C SER A 27 8.99 -16.99 -2.27
N ALA A 28 10.28 -17.07 -2.58
CA ALA A 28 11.24 -16.15 -2.02
C ALA A 28 10.82 -14.76 -2.52
N TYR A 29 10.50 -13.85 -1.59
CA TYR A 29 10.28 -12.46 -1.94
C TYR A 29 11.59 -11.86 -2.47
N PRO A 30 11.53 -11.00 -3.50
CA PRO A 30 12.74 -10.37 -4.02
C PRO A 30 13.26 -9.36 -2.99
N ASN A 31 14.59 -9.25 -2.91
CA ASN A 31 15.18 -8.09 -2.27
C ASN A 31 14.77 -6.80 -3.04
N PRO A 32 14.73 -5.64 -2.37
CA PRO A 32 14.58 -4.37 -3.04
C PRO A 32 15.57 -4.20 -4.18
N GLY A 33 15.11 -3.62 -5.29
CA GLY A 33 15.99 -3.12 -6.34
C GLY A 33 17.01 -2.12 -5.78
N THR A 34 18.15 -1.96 -6.48
CA THR A 34 19.22 -1.08 -6.01
C THR A 34 18.75 0.38 -5.97
N VAL A 35 18.79 0.96 -4.76
CA VAL A 35 18.60 2.39 -4.50
C VAL A 35 19.78 2.93 -3.69
N THR A 36 20.20 4.17 -3.96
CA THR A 36 21.37 4.81 -3.36
C THR A 36 21.10 6.28 -3.04
N GLY A 37 22.01 6.91 -2.27
CA GLY A 37 21.86 8.29 -1.83
C GLY A 37 20.90 8.41 -0.65
N SER A 38 19.90 9.30 -0.76
CA SER A 38 18.95 9.57 0.32
C SER A 38 17.83 8.54 0.37
N VAL A 39 18.09 7.38 0.97
CA VAL A 39 17.16 6.23 0.94
C VAL A 39 16.30 6.06 2.19
N VAL A 40 16.56 6.77 3.28
CA VAL A 40 15.71 6.73 4.49
C VAL A 40 14.36 7.36 4.17
N VAL A 41 13.28 6.60 4.35
CA VAL A 41 11.92 7.00 3.95
C VAL A 41 10.87 6.23 4.74
N HIS A 42 9.69 6.83 4.94
CA HIS A 42 8.51 6.15 5.49
C HIS A 42 7.28 6.58 4.68
N ASP A 43 6.40 5.63 4.34
CA ASP A 43 5.20 5.81 3.49
C ASP A 43 5.47 6.58 2.17
N PRO A 44 6.32 6.06 1.27
CA PRO A 44 6.65 6.75 0.03
C PRO A 44 5.52 6.65 -1.01
N THR A 45 5.23 7.78 -1.65
CA THR A 45 4.56 7.87 -2.95
C THR A 45 5.53 8.41 -3.99
N MET A 46 5.53 7.82 -5.18
CA MET A 46 6.42 8.24 -6.27
C MET A 46 5.66 8.38 -7.59
N ILE A 47 6.02 9.42 -8.34
CA ILE A 47 5.52 9.65 -9.70
C ILE A 47 6.69 9.99 -10.63
N ARG A 48 6.56 9.63 -11.91
CA ARG A 48 7.48 10.05 -12.96
C ARG A 48 6.87 11.21 -13.75
N THR A 49 7.59 12.32 -13.83
CA THR A 49 7.18 13.47 -14.63
C THR A 49 7.27 13.18 -16.13
N SER A 50 6.62 13.99 -16.94
CA SER A 50 6.75 13.93 -18.41
C SER A 50 8.19 14.16 -18.91
N SER A 51 9.03 14.84 -18.13
CA SER A 51 10.46 15.01 -18.41
C SER A 51 11.31 13.80 -17.97
N GLY A 52 10.69 12.74 -17.45
CA GLY A 52 11.35 11.50 -17.04
C GLY A 52 11.97 11.53 -15.65
N ARG A 53 11.72 12.58 -14.84
CA ARG A 53 12.23 12.72 -13.47
C ARG A 53 11.29 12.03 -12.48
N TYR A 54 11.84 11.38 -11.47
CA TYR A 54 11.08 10.82 -10.36
C TYR A 54 10.93 11.86 -9.25
N LEU A 55 9.71 12.07 -8.81
CA LEU A 55 9.37 12.86 -7.63
C LEU A 55 8.85 11.87 -6.59
N LEU A 56 9.49 11.83 -5.42
CA LEU A 56 9.07 10.99 -4.31
C LEU A 56 8.74 11.89 -3.13
N TYR A 57 7.55 11.68 -2.57
CA TYR A 57 7.12 12.30 -1.32
C TYR A 57 6.84 11.25 -0.26
N ALA A 58 7.10 11.58 1.00
CA ALA A 58 6.95 10.62 2.09
C ALA A 58 6.59 11.29 3.42
N THR A 59 6.23 10.48 4.41
CA THR A 59 6.01 10.89 5.79
C THR A 59 7.19 11.68 6.35
N GLY A 60 6.87 12.74 7.11
CA GLY A 60 7.82 13.53 7.88
C GLY A 60 7.72 15.03 7.62
N GLY A 61 7.81 15.84 8.68
CA GLY A 61 8.33 17.21 8.65
C GLY A 61 7.60 18.32 7.89
N GLY A 62 6.60 18.03 7.05
CA GLY A 62 6.17 18.94 5.98
C GLY A 62 6.03 18.25 4.62
N LEU A 63 6.08 16.91 4.64
CA LEU A 63 6.09 15.97 3.51
C LEU A 63 7.45 15.98 2.81
N SER A 64 8.32 15.09 3.28
CA SER A 64 9.70 14.98 2.80
C SER A 64 9.77 14.74 1.30
N TYR A 65 10.72 15.37 0.63
CA TYR A 65 10.89 15.29 -0.81
C TYR A 65 12.22 14.65 -1.19
N LYS A 66 12.18 13.78 -2.19
CA LYS A 66 13.35 13.21 -2.85
C LYS A 66 13.14 13.19 -4.36
N THR A 67 14.23 13.21 -5.11
CA THR A 67 14.19 13.12 -6.56
C THR A 67 15.29 12.24 -7.11
N SER A 68 15.03 11.65 -8.27
CA SER A 68 15.97 10.86 -9.04
C SER A 68 15.71 11.04 -10.54
N THR A 69 16.73 10.85 -11.37
CA THR A 69 16.60 10.80 -12.84
C THR A 69 16.66 9.38 -13.39
N ASP A 70 17.05 8.40 -12.56
CA ASP A 70 17.34 7.02 -12.97
C ASP A 70 16.61 5.97 -12.10
N ARG A 71 15.79 6.40 -11.13
CA ARG A 71 15.08 5.56 -10.14
C ARG A 71 16.00 4.87 -9.13
N THR A 72 17.31 5.09 -9.20
CA THR A 72 18.29 4.44 -8.35
C THR A 72 18.98 5.43 -7.42
N ALA A 73 19.55 6.52 -7.93
CA ALA A 73 20.22 7.53 -7.13
C ALA A 73 19.22 8.61 -6.71
N PHE A 74 18.89 8.65 -5.42
CA PHE A 74 17.97 9.64 -4.86
C PHE A 74 18.71 10.76 -4.13
N THR A 75 18.30 12.00 -4.40
CA THR A 75 18.76 13.19 -3.68
C THR A 75 17.58 13.80 -2.92
N ALA A 76 17.79 14.14 -1.64
CA ALA A 76 16.79 14.86 -0.86
C ALA A 76 16.75 16.34 -1.27
N GLY A 77 15.56 16.94 -1.18
CA GLY A 77 15.39 18.39 -1.23
C GLY A 77 14.62 18.90 -0.02
N SER A 78 14.17 20.15 -0.08
CA SER A 78 13.26 20.69 0.92
C SER A 78 11.91 19.99 0.88
N ASP A 79 11.23 19.92 2.02
CA ASP A 79 9.87 19.39 2.13
C ASP A 79 8.87 20.11 1.20
N ALA A 80 7.74 19.46 0.90
CA ALA A 80 6.66 20.04 0.11
C ALA A 80 6.20 21.39 0.71
N PHE A 81 5.99 21.39 2.03
CA PHE A 81 5.58 22.55 2.81
C PHE A 81 6.74 23.08 3.65
N THR A 82 7.36 24.17 3.19
CA THR A 82 8.30 24.95 4.02
C THR A 82 7.57 25.78 5.09
N THR A 83 6.30 26.09 4.85
CA THR A 83 5.37 26.68 5.82
C THR A 83 4.15 25.79 5.93
N LYS A 84 3.95 25.22 7.11
CA LYS A 84 2.85 24.28 7.37
C LYS A 84 1.52 25.03 7.36
N PRO A 85 0.48 24.50 6.70
CA PRO A 85 -0.87 25.06 6.78
C PRO A 85 -1.34 25.22 8.23
N SER A 86 -1.93 26.38 8.56
CA SER A 86 -2.29 26.71 9.94
C SER A 86 -3.31 25.75 10.55
N TRP A 87 -4.14 25.11 9.73
CA TRP A 87 -5.13 24.15 10.19
C TRP A 87 -4.52 22.86 10.74
N TRP A 88 -3.25 22.54 10.43
CA TRP A 88 -2.60 21.33 10.92
C TRP A 88 -2.62 21.27 12.45
N SER A 89 -2.39 22.39 13.13
CA SER A 89 -2.28 22.46 14.59
C SER A 89 -3.55 22.05 15.34
N THR A 90 -4.69 21.93 14.65
CA THR A 90 -5.91 21.33 15.21
C THR A 90 -5.79 19.82 15.42
N TYR A 91 -4.89 19.15 14.67
CA TYR A 91 -4.72 17.69 14.65
C TYR A 91 -3.31 17.27 15.08
N ALA A 92 -2.27 17.87 14.51
CA ALA A 92 -0.87 17.55 14.79
C ALA A 92 0.11 18.64 14.27
N THR A 93 1.40 18.40 14.45
CA THR A 93 2.46 19.30 13.95
C THR A 93 3.12 18.81 12.67
N GLU A 94 2.79 17.62 12.19
CA GLU A 94 3.41 16.97 11.03
C GLU A 94 2.36 16.27 10.17
N ALA A 95 2.75 15.99 8.92
CA ALA A 95 1.91 15.28 7.96
C ALA A 95 2.58 13.98 7.50
N TRP A 96 1.73 13.00 7.16
CA TRP A 96 2.09 11.62 6.88
C TRP A 96 1.47 11.11 5.59
N ALA A 97 2.02 10.00 5.09
CA ALA A 97 1.49 9.19 4.00
C ALA A 97 0.94 10.01 2.83
N PRO A 98 1.76 10.85 2.19
CA PRO A 98 1.31 11.58 1.03
C PRO A 98 0.97 10.63 -0.13
N ASP A 99 0.00 11.00 -0.95
CA ASP A 99 -0.29 10.40 -2.25
C ASP A 99 -0.23 11.49 -3.31
N ILE A 100 0.69 11.35 -4.26
CA ILE A 100 0.91 12.30 -5.35
C ILE A 100 0.43 11.73 -6.67
N SER A 101 -0.33 12.52 -7.42
CA SER A 101 -0.82 12.18 -8.73
C SER A 101 -0.89 13.40 -9.64
N TYR A 102 -0.97 13.20 -10.95
CA TYR A 102 -1.07 14.29 -11.93
C TYR A 102 -2.40 14.19 -12.70
N HIS A 103 -3.27 15.17 -12.50
CA HIS A 103 -4.60 15.21 -13.09
C HIS A 103 -4.99 16.62 -13.52
N GLY A 104 -5.56 16.76 -14.72
CA GLY A 104 -6.07 18.05 -15.20
C GLY A 104 -5.02 19.16 -15.25
N GLY A 105 -3.78 18.84 -15.61
CA GLY A 105 -2.70 19.82 -15.76
C GLY A 105 -1.93 20.16 -14.48
N LYS A 106 -2.29 19.56 -13.34
CA LYS A 106 -1.70 19.86 -12.02
C LYS A 106 -1.33 18.59 -11.27
N TYR A 107 -0.28 18.69 -10.46
CA TYR A 107 0.04 17.73 -9.42
C TYR A 107 -0.89 17.98 -8.23
N LEU A 108 -1.44 16.90 -7.71
CA LEU A 108 -2.26 16.87 -6.51
C LEU A 108 -1.55 16.03 -5.47
N MET A 109 -1.58 16.48 -4.21
CA MET A 109 -1.04 15.73 -3.09
C MET A 109 -2.08 15.66 -1.99
N TYR A 110 -2.63 14.48 -1.77
CA TYR A 110 -3.39 14.18 -0.56
C TYR A 110 -2.42 13.75 0.53
N TYR A 111 -2.68 14.11 1.78
CA TYR A 111 -1.82 13.75 2.91
C TYR A 111 -2.64 13.70 4.20
N ALA A 112 -2.12 13.03 5.22
CA ALA A 112 -2.75 12.91 6.53
C ALA A 112 -2.10 13.84 7.57
N VAL A 113 -2.88 14.34 8.52
CA VAL A 113 -2.39 15.03 9.73
C VAL A 113 -3.06 14.37 10.94
N SER A 114 -2.25 13.75 11.79
CA SER A 114 -2.73 12.96 12.93
C SER A 114 -1.65 12.75 14.00
N THR A 115 -2.00 12.08 15.10
CA THR A 115 -1.12 11.69 16.19
C THR A 115 -1.19 10.18 16.42
N PHE A 116 -0.06 9.56 16.75
CA PHE A 116 0.07 8.10 16.72
C PHE A 116 -0.92 7.44 17.69
N GLY A 117 -1.67 6.45 17.22
CA GLY A 117 -2.72 5.77 18.01
C GLY A 117 -4.04 6.54 18.16
N SER A 118 -4.20 7.72 17.53
CA SER A 118 -5.44 8.50 17.53
C SER A 118 -6.18 8.38 16.19
N ASN A 119 -7.51 8.54 16.21
CA ASN A 119 -8.32 8.77 15.02
C ASN A 119 -8.96 10.17 14.98
N THR A 120 -8.49 11.11 15.79
CA THR A 120 -8.80 12.52 15.53
C THR A 120 -7.82 13.01 14.47
N SER A 121 -8.23 12.89 13.21
CA SER A 121 -7.35 12.98 12.04
C SER A 121 -8.02 13.75 10.91
N ALA A 122 -7.20 14.31 10.03
CA ALA A 122 -7.65 14.97 8.81
C ALA A 122 -6.82 14.57 7.61
N ILE A 123 -7.48 14.41 6.47
CA ILE A 123 -6.85 14.35 5.15
C ILE A 123 -6.86 15.76 4.58
N GLY A 124 -5.70 16.28 4.19
CA GLY A 124 -5.53 17.52 3.45
C GLY A 124 -5.35 17.30 1.96
N LEU A 125 -5.42 18.38 1.19
CA LEU A 125 -5.09 18.41 -0.24
C LEU A 125 -4.19 19.61 -0.53
N ALA A 126 -3.14 19.40 -1.31
CA ALA A 126 -2.33 20.44 -1.92
C ALA A 126 -2.35 20.34 -3.44
N GLY A 127 -2.20 21.46 -4.12
CA GLY A 127 -2.01 21.52 -5.57
C GLY A 127 -0.69 22.18 -5.96
N SER A 128 -0.10 21.73 -7.07
CA SER A 128 1.10 22.32 -7.66
C SER A 128 1.09 22.20 -9.18
N THR A 129 1.65 23.18 -9.88
CA THR A 129 1.89 23.10 -11.33
C THR A 129 3.17 22.37 -11.70
N THR A 130 4.12 22.23 -10.77
CA THR A 130 5.45 21.64 -11.03
C THR A 130 5.71 20.34 -10.29
N GLY A 131 4.97 20.08 -9.20
CA GLY A 131 5.19 18.96 -8.30
C GLY A 131 6.44 19.11 -7.43
N LEU A 132 7.16 20.24 -7.49
CA LEU A 132 8.41 20.46 -6.77
C LEU A 132 8.17 21.21 -5.44
N PRO A 133 9.06 21.04 -4.44
CA PRO A 133 9.05 21.86 -3.22
C PRO A 133 8.94 23.36 -3.50
N GLY A 134 8.23 24.07 -2.63
CA GLY A 134 8.00 25.52 -2.75
C GLY A 134 6.93 25.93 -3.78
N SER A 135 6.36 24.99 -4.53
CA SER A 135 5.26 25.27 -5.48
C SER A 135 3.90 24.75 -5.02
N TRP A 136 3.84 24.11 -3.85
CA TRP A 136 2.62 23.54 -3.28
C TRP A 136 1.76 24.61 -2.63
N SER A 137 0.48 24.64 -3.00
CA SER A 137 -0.55 25.48 -2.39
C SER A 137 -1.52 24.60 -1.60
N ASP A 138 -1.78 24.95 -0.35
CA ASP A 138 -2.79 24.27 0.48
C ASP A 138 -4.20 24.54 -0.05
N TYR A 139 -4.96 23.47 -0.28
CA TYR A 139 -6.38 23.50 -0.63
C TYR A 139 -7.26 23.08 0.56
N GLY A 140 -6.68 22.94 1.76
CA GLY A 140 -7.39 22.69 3.00
C GLY A 140 -7.81 21.24 3.20
N ILE A 141 -8.70 21.04 4.17
CA ILE A 141 -9.19 19.72 4.60
C ILE A 141 -10.12 19.10 3.54
N VAL A 142 -9.98 17.79 3.34
CA VAL A 142 -10.78 16.95 2.42
C VAL A 142 -11.80 16.13 3.21
N TYR A 143 -11.34 15.44 4.26
CA TYR A 143 -12.15 14.54 5.07
C TYR A 143 -11.55 14.41 6.46
N THR A 144 -12.37 14.13 7.46
CA THR A 144 -11.93 14.05 8.86
C THR A 144 -12.52 12.83 9.58
N SER A 145 -11.87 12.48 10.68
CA SER A 145 -12.39 11.58 11.70
C SER A 145 -12.16 12.21 13.07
N THR A 146 -12.97 11.78 14.04
CA THR A 146 -12.91 12.20 15.45
C THR A 146 -12.80 10.98 16.34
N GLY A 147 -12.55 11.18 17.64
CA GLY A 147 -12.56 10.10 18.64
C GLY A 147 -13.84 9.24 18.68
N SER A 148 -14.96 9.73 18.16
CA SER A 148 -16.23 8.99 18.05
C SER A 148 -16.41 8.23 16.74
N SER A 149 -15.51 8.42 15.76
CA SER A 149 -15.56 7.73 14.48
C SER A 149 -15.12 6.27 14.62
N ASP A 150 -15.72 5.39 13.81
CA ASP A 150 -15.35 3.97 13.72
C ASP A 150 -14.26 3.72 12.66
N TYR A 151 -13.62 4.76 12.16
CA TYR A 151 -12.54 4.74 11.17
C TYR A 151 -11.51 5.82 11.51
N ASN A 152 -10.38 5.80 10.80
CA ASN A 152 -9.34 6.81 10.87
C ASN A 152 -9.14 7.48 9.51
N ALA A 153 -9.21 8.80 9.43
CA ALA A 153 -9.01 9.57 8.20
C ALA A 153 -7.52 9.88 7.97
N ILE A 154 -6.74 8.84 7.66
CA ILE A 154 -5.33 8.92 7.27
C ILE A 154 -5.04 7.99 6.07
N ASP A 155 -3.82 8.01 5.55
CA ASP A 155 -3.35 7.19 4.43
C ASP A 155 -4.18 7.32 3.15
N PRO A 156 -4.36 8.53 2.62
CA PRO A 156 -5.13 8.74 1.40
C PRO A 156 -4.45 8.11 0.18
N ASN A 157 -5.25 7.62 -0.76
CA ASN A 157 -4.85 7.36 -2.14
C ASN A 157 -5.97 7.76 -3.10
N LEU A 158 -5.65 8.62 -4.07
CA LEU A 158 -6.56 9.01 -5.14
C LEU A 158 -6.49 8.00 -6.29
N PHE A 159 -7.64 7.48 -6.67
CA PHE A 159 -7.83 6.70 -7.88
C PHE A 159 -8.87 7.36 -8.78
N VAL A 160 -8.58 7.45 -10.08
CA VAL A 160 -9.51 7.95 -11.10
C VAL A 160 -9.89 6.79 -12.00
N ASP A 161 -11.19 6.48 -12.06
CA ASP A 161 -11.69 5.39 -12.91
C ASP A 161 -11.83 5.81 -14.39
N ASP A 162 -12.09 4.83 -15.26
CA ASP A 162 -12.20 5.04 -16.70
C ASP A 162 -13.37 5.95 -17.10
N ASP A 163 -14.39 6.10 -16.22
CA ASP A 163 -15.51 7.03 -16.40
C ASP A 163 -15.14 8.46 -15.96
N GLY A 164 -13.93 8.67 -15.45
CA GLY A 164 -13.45 9.94 -14.92
C GLY A 164 -13.96 10.27 -13.51
N LYS A 165 -14.56 9.33 -12.78
CA LYS A 165 -14.95 9.53 -11.39
C LYS A 165 -13.72 9.38 -10.49
N TRP A 166 -13.63 10.26 -9.51
CA TRP A 166 -12.53 10.29 -8.57
C TRP A 166 -12.95 9.60 -7.28
N TRP A 167 -12.08 8.75 -6.77
CA TRP A 167 -12.29 7.94 -5.58
C TRP A 167 -11.09 8.09 -4.67
N LEU A 168 -11.33 8.45 -3.40
CA LEU A 168 -10.29 8.53 -2.40
C LEU A 168 -10.45 7.34 -1.45
N SER A 169 -9.55 6.37 -1.54
CA SER A 169 -9.40 5.35 -0.50
C SER A 169 -8.54 5.89 0.63
N PHE A 170 -8.83 5.49 1.85
CA PHE A 170 -8.09 5.88 3.05
C PHE A 170 -8.37 4.91 4.18
N GLY A 171 -7.62 4.99 5.27
CA GLY A 171 -7.93 4.26 6.49
C GLY A 171 -6.73 3.52 7.07
N SER A 172 -6.75 3.41 8.39
CA SER A 172 -5.73 2.75 9.18
C SER A 172 -6.39 2.23 10.45
N TRP A 173 -6.28 0.93 10.72
CA TRP A 173 -6.87 0.24 11.88
C TRP A 173 -8.40 0.41 11.97
N TRP A 174 -8.98 0.53 13.18
CA TRP A 174 -10.42 0.62 13.44
C TRP A 174 -11.26 -0.38 12.62
N THR A 175 -12.25 0.06 11.86
CA THR A 175 -13.05 -0.81 10.98
C THR A 175 -12.43 -1.01 9.59
N GLY A 176 -11.19 -0.52 9.38
CA GLY A 176 -10.35 -0.77 8.22
C GLY A 176 -10.47 0.29 7.12
N ILE A 177 -10.18 -0.14 5.89
CA ILE A 177 -10.06 0.70 4.72
C ILE A 177 -11.44 1.19 4.26
N LYS A 178 -11.51 2.49 3.99
CA LYS A 178 -12.68 3.22 3.53
C LYS A 178 -12.44 3.82 2.15
N MET A 179 -13.52 4.20 1.49
CA MET A 179 -13.49 4.98 0.25
C MET A 179 -14.66 5.96 0.21
N ILE A 180 -14.39 7.14 -0.34
CA ILE A 180 -15.40 8.16 -0.66
C ILE A 180 -15.23 8.62 -2.11
N GLN A 181 -16.31 9.13 -2.69
CA GLN A 181 -16.25 9.78 -3.99
C GLN A 181 -15.78 11.23 -3.85
N ILE A 182 -14.96 11.68 -4.79
CA ILE A 182 -14.37 13.02 -4.84
C ILE A 182 -14.96 13.79 -6.03
N ASP A 183 -15.23 15.07 -5.81
CA ASP A 183 -15.54 16.04 -6.85
C ASP A 183 -14.24 16.48 -7.54
N PRO A 184 -14.03 16.16 -8.84
CA PRO A 184 -12.81 16.52 -9.56
C PRO A 184 -12.53 18.03 -9.62
N SER A 185 -13.57 18.87 -9.50
CA SER A 185 -13.43 20.32 -9.59
C SER A 185 -12.80 20.93 -8.32
N THR A 186 -13.07 20.32 -7.16
CA THR A 186 -12.61 20.82 -5.86
C THR A 186 -11.53 19.92 -5.23
N GLY A 187 -11.45 18.66 -5.64
CA GLY A 187 -10.64 17.64 -4.98
C GLY A 187 -11.17 17.23 -3.60
N LYS A 188 -12.42 17.59 -3.26
CA LYS A 188 -13.08 17.33 -1.97
C LYS A 188 -14.16 16.25 -2.10
N GLN A 189 -14.69 15.77 -0.99
CA GLN A 189 -15.81 14.82 -1.03
C GLN A 189 -16.96 15.37 -1.88
N LEU A 190 -17.46 14.54 -2.78
CA LEU A 190 -18.58 14.90 -3.64
C LEU A 190 -19.85 15.10 -2.79
N SER A 191 -20.44 16.28 -2.82
CA SER A 191 -21.60 16.64 -1.98
C SER A 191 -22.86 15.82 -2.29
N THR A 192 -23.00 15.37 -3.53
CA THR A 192 -24.14 14.54 -3.99
C THR A 192 -23.95 13.05 -3.72
N ASN A 193 -22.75 12.61 -3.31
CA ASN A 193 -22.51 11.25 -2.86
C ASN A 193 -21.59 11.24 -1.63
N THR A 194 -22.21 11.22 -0.45
CA THR A 194 -21.51 11.17 0.83
C THR A 194 -21.33 9.75 1.36
N THR A 195 -21.63 8.72 0.56
CA THR A 195 -21.48 7.31 0.94
C THR A 195 -20.02 7.00 1.27
N ARG A 196 -19.78 6.38 2.43
CA ARG A 196 -18.49 5.83 2.82
C ARG A 196 -18.50 4.31 2.65
N TYR A 197 -17.80 3.84 1.62
CA TYR A 197 -17.65 2.41 1.34
C TYR A 197 -16.58 1.81 2.26
N SER A 198 -16.72 0.54 2.62
CA SER A 198 -15.69 -0.23 3.35
C SER A 198 -15.10 -1.27 2.42
N LEU A 199 -13.78 -1.30 2.28
CA LEU A 199 -13.09 -2.08 1.25
C LEU A 199 -12.32 -3.27 1.80
N ALA A 200 -11.68 -3.10 2.96
CA ALA A 200 -10.92 -4.14 3.64
C ALA A 200 -11.00 -3.96 5.17
N SER A 201 -11.00 -5.05 5.91
CA SER A 201 -11.10 -5.05 7.36
C SER A 201 -10.56 -6.32 7.98
N ARG A 202 -10.11 -6.20 9.23
CA ARG A 202 -9.75 -7.33 10.09
C ARG A 202 -10.68 -7.30 11.29
N PRO A 203 -11.89 -7.88 11.18
CA PRO A 203 -12.93 -7.70 12.18
C PRO A 203 -12.56 -8.29 13.55
N THR A 204 -11.65 -9.26 13.56
CA THR A 204 -11.10 -9.91 14.75
C THR A 204 -9.58 -9.71 14.84
N GLY A 205 -9.01 -9.90 16.03
CA GLY A 205 -7.57 -9.74 16.25
C GLY A 205 -7.13 -8.28 16.33
N THR A 206 -5.95 -7.98 15.81
CA THR A 206 -5.28 -6.66 15.95
C THR A 206 -6.01 -5.53 15.23
N LYS A 207 -6.90 -5.83 14.28
CA LYS A 207 -7.53 -4.85 13.37
C LYS A 207 -6.54 -4.10 12.45
N ALA A 208 -5.26 -4.49 12.46
CA ALA A 208 -4.20 -3.77 11.78
C ALA A 208 -4.24 -4.00 10.26
N VAL A 209 -4.84 -3.05 9.55
CA VAL A 209 -4.86 -2.88 8.09
C VAL A 209 -4.86 -1.39 7.78
N GLU A 210 -3.97 -0.94 6.90
CA GLU A 210 -3.79 0.49 6.56
C GLU A 210 -3.11 0.68 5.19
N ALA A 211 -2.72 1.92 4.85
CA ALA A 211 -2.02 2.25 3.61
C ALA A 211 -2.67 1.68 2.33
N PRO A 212 -3.94 2.02 2.02
CA PRO A 212 -4.59 1.52 0.82
C PRO A 212 -3.99 2.15 -0.44
N TYR A 213 -3.82 1.35 -1.49
CA TYR A 213 -3.46 1.84 -2.82
C TYR A 213 -4.21 1.08 -3.90
N ILE A 214 -4.92 1.79 -4.77
CA ILE A 214 -5.78 1.18 -5.79
C ILE A 214 -5.22 1.43 -7.19
N VAL A 215 -5.11 0.35 -7.96
CA VAL A 215 -4.82 0.41 -9.40
C VAL A 215 -5.79 -0.45 -10.18
N LYS A 216 -6.02 -0.09 -11.45
CA LYS A 216 -6.82 -0.90 -12.38
C LYS A 216 -5.92 -1.63 -13.36
N ARG A 217 -6.07 -2.95 -13.48
CA ARG A 217 -5.33 -3.79 -14.43
C ARG A 217 -6.25 -4.88 -14.99
N ASN A 218 -6.18 -5.11 -16.29
CA ASN A 218 -6.88 -6.23 -16.97
C ASN A 218 -8.37 -6.38 -16.58
N GLY A 219 -9.09 -5.26 -16.47
CA GLY A 219 -10.52 -5.24 -16.13
C GLY A 219 -10.86 -5.37 -14.63
N TYR A 220 -9.85 -5.46 -13.75
CA TYR A 220 -10.04 -5.52 -12.30
C TYR A 220 -9.44 -4.29 -11.60
N TYR A 221 -10.06 -3.91 -10.50
CA TYR A 221 -9.49 -3.01 -9.51
C TYR A 221 -8.73 -3.84 -8.48
N TYR A 222 -7.48 -3.52 -8.22
CA TYR A 222 -6.64 -4.16 -7.21
C TYR A 222 -6.45 -3.19 -6.04
N LEU A 223 -6.85 -3.63 -4.85
CA LEU A 223 -6.61 -2.91 -3.60
C LEU A 223 -5.40 -3.54 -2.90
N PHE A 224 -4.29 -2.81 -2.90
CA PHE A 224 -3.16 -3.09 -2.03
C PHE A 224 -3.42 -2.46 -0.67
N ALA A 225 -3.02 -3.13 0.40
CA ALA A 225 -3.02 -2.58 1.74
C ALA A 225 -1.92 -3.24 2.57
N SER A 226 -1.40 -2.50 3.54
CA SER A 226 -0.45 -3.02 4.50
C SER A 226 -1.18 -3.63 5.71
N TYR A 227 -0.74 -4.80 6.15
CA TYR A 227 -1.32 -5.57 7.25
C TYR A 227 -0.33 -5.71 8.39
N ASP A 228 -0.86 -5.88 9.60
CA ASP A 228 -0.08 -6.01 10.85
C ASP A 228 0.66 -4.71 11.20
N VAL A 229 1.74 -4.79 11.99
CA VAL A 229 2.23 -3.62 12.75
C VAL A 229 3.47 -3.03 12.10
N CYS A 230 3.39 -1.75 11.71
CA CYS A 230 4.52 -0.92 11.31
C CYS A 230 5.27 -0.36 12.53
N CYS A 231 6.30 0.42 12.24
CA CYS A 231 6.79 1.48 13.12
C CYS A 231 7.46 0.97 14.41
N GLN A 232 7.99 -0.26 14.38
CA GLN A 232 8.69 -0.91 15.49
C GLN A 232 10.10 -1.36 15.11
N GLY A 233 10.70 -0.74 14.07
CA GLY A 233 12.02 -1.09 13.57
C GLY A 233 12.10 -2.59 13.22
N THR A 234 13.07 -3.30 13.79
CA THR A 234 13.24 -4.74 13.57
C THR A 234 12.12 -5.62 14.15
N SER A 235 11.25 -5.07 15.00
CA SER A 235 10.09 -5.78 15.56
C SER A 235 8.82 -5.60 14.74
N SER A 236 8.88 -4.82 13.65
CA SER A 236 7.73 -4.62 12.76
C SER A 236 7.33 -5.94 12.09
N THR A 237 6.02 -6.16 11.98
CA THR A 237 5.41 -7.39 11.41
C THR A 237 4.65 -7.13 10.12
N TYR A 238 4.83 -5.93 9.59
CA TYR A 238 4.17 -5.38 8.42
C TYR A 238 4.30 -6.28 7.18
N LYS A 239 3.30 -6.22 6.31
CA LYS A 239 3.31 -6.90 5.01
C LYS A 239 2.32 -6.27 4.05
N VAL A 240 2.64 -6.33 2.77
CA VAL A 240 1.74 -5.88 1.71
C VAL A 240 0.88 -7.05 1.26
N LYS A 241 -0.44 -6.86 1.26
CA LYS A 241 -1.41 -7.78 0.68
C LYS A 241 -2.23 -7.09 -0.40
N VAL A 242 -2.80 -7.90 -1.29
CA VAL A 242 -3.68 -7.43 -2.37
C VAL A 242 -4.95 -8.25 -2.48
N GLY A 243 -6.06 -7.60 -2.77
CA GLY A 243 -7.27 -8.23 -3.29
C GLY A 243 -7.74 -7.52 -4.56
N ARG A 244 -8.69 -8.10 -5.29
CA ARG A 244 -9.27 -7.49 -6.48
C ARG A 244 -10.79 -7.56 -6.52
N ALA A 245 -11.38 -6.64 -7.26
CA ALA A 245 -12.82 -6.51 -7.48
C ALA A 245 -13.12 -6.10 -8.93
N THR A 246 -14.34 -6.35 -9.40
CA THR A 246 -14.84 -5.84 -10.70
C THR A 246 -15.49 -4.46 -10.58
N SER A 247 -15.72 -3.98 -9.36
CA SER A 247 -16.14 -2.61 -9.04
C SER A 247 -15.13 -1.98 -8.09
N VAL A 248 -14.84 -0.68 -8.29
CA VAL A 248 -13.89 0.07 -7.44
C VAL A 248 -14.36 0.14 -5.98
N THR A 249 -15.67 0.07 -5.74
CA THR A 249 -16.27 0.03 -4.40
C THR A 249 -16.31 -1.38 -3.79
N GLY A 250 -15.71 -2.38 -4.46
CA GLY A 250 -15.67 -3.77 -4.02
C GLY A 250 -16.95 -4.55 -4.37
N PRO A 251 -17.17 -5.71 -3.73
CA PRO A 251 -16.30 -6.34 -2.72
C PRO A 251 -14.96 -6.84 -3.30
N TYR A 252 -13.89 -6.66 -2.54
CA TYR A 252 -12.55 -7.15 -2.88
C TYR A 252 -12.29 -8.54 -2.28
N TYR A 253 -11.73 -9.44 -3.08
CA TYR A 253 -11.35 -10.80 -2.67
C TYR A 253 -9.89 -11.07 -3.03
N ASP A 254 -9.25 -11.98 -2.29
CA ASP A 254 -7.93 -12.49 -2.65
C ASP A 254 -7.98 -13.66 -3.66
N GLN A 255 -6.80 -14.18 -4.01
CA GLN A 255 -6.65 -15.26 -4.99
C GLN A 255 -7.33 -16.56 -4.56
N SER A 256 -7.52 -16.76 -3.25
CA SER A 256 -8.23 -17.91 -2.69
C SER A 256 -9.73 -17.67 -2.50
N GLY A 257 -10.23 -16.48 -2.85
CA GLY A 257 -11.63 -16.11 -2.73
C GLY A 257 -12.04 -15.63 -1.35
N VAL A 258 -11.09 -15.32 -0.45
CA VAL A 258 -11.41 -14.77 0.88
C VAL A 258 -11.60 -13.26 0.76
N ALA A 259 -12.70 -12.75 1.33
CA ALA A 259 -13.01 -11.34 1.28
C ALA A 259 -11.99 -10.52 2.07
N MET A 260 -11.54 -9.39 1.52
CA MET A 260 -10.67 -8.45 2.26
C MET A 260 -11.38 -7.85 3.48
N MET A 261 -12.73 -7.82 3.49
CA MET A 261 -13.53 -7.46 4.66
C MET A 261 -13.49 -8.51 5.79
N SER A 262 -12.88 -9.67 5.55
CA SER A 262 -12.74 -10.78 6.49
C SER A 262 -11.29 -11.23 6.58
N ASN A 263 -10.35 -10.29 6.60
CA ASN A 263 -8.90 -10.54 6.69
C ASN A 263 -8.30 -11.31 5.49
N GLY A 264 -9.02 -11.40 4.36
CA GLY A 264 -8.46 -11.86 3.09
C GLY A 264 -7.37 -10.92 2.58
N GLY A 265 -6.60 -11.40 1.61
CA GLY A 265 -5.55 -10.66 0.91
C GLY A 265 -4.42 -11.61 0.50
N THR A 266 -4.07 -11.64 -0.78
CA THR A 266 -2.92 -12.39 -1.31
C THR A 266 -1.65 -11.64 -0.90
N PRO A 267 -0.68 -12.27 -0.22
CA PRO A 267 0.59 -11.62 0.10
C PRO A 267 1.38 -11.23 -1.16
N VAL A 268 1.93 -10.03 -1.16
CA VAL A 268 2.79 -9.50 -2.24
C VAL A 268 4.24 -9.36 -1.74
N LEU A 269 4.42 -8.81 -0.54
CA LEU A 269 5.70 -8.67 0.14
C LEU A 269 5.54 -8.99 1.63
N GLU A 270 6.42 -9.82 2.17
CA GLU A 270 6.55 -10.08 3.61
C GLU A 270 8.02 -10.01 4.03
N SER A 271 8.27 -10.02 5.34
CA SER A 271 9.63 -10.01 5.89
C SER A 271 10.47 -11.19 5.35
N HIS A 272 11.68 -10.90 4.89
CA HIS A 272 12.64 -11.90 4.41
C HIS A 272 14.07 -11.36 4.51
N GLY A 273 15.01 -12.18 4.98
CA GLY A 273 16.40 -11.74 5.19
C GLY A 273 16.46 -10.51 6.10
N SER A 274 17.13 -9.45 5.64
CA SER A 274 17.20 -8.15 6.34
C SER A 274 16.06 -7.19 5.97
N VAL A 275 15.14 -7.58 5.10
CA VAL A 275 13.97 -6.79 4.72
C VAL A 275 12.86 -7.11 5.72
N ILE A 276 12.68 -6.27 6.73
CA ILE A 276 11.68 -6.49 7.79
C ILE A 276 10.50 -5.57 7.55
N GLY A 277 9.28 -6.11 7.62
CA GLY A 277 8.06 -5.32 7.61
C GLY A 277 7.88 -4.41 6.37
N PRO A 278 7.97 -4.89 5.12
CA PRO A 278 7.71 -4.06 3.96
C PRO A 278 6.23 -3.60 3.91
N GLY A 279 6.00 -2.31 3.68
CA GLY A 279 4.66 -1.73 3.60
C GLY A 279 4.64 -0.23 3.29
N GLY A 280 3.50 0.43 3.56
CA GLY A 280 3.28 1.84 3.23
C GLY A 280 3.42 2.12 1.74
N GLN A 281 2.88 1.22 0.91
CA GLN A 281 3.21 1.10 -0.50
C GLN A 281 2.42 2.04 -1.42
N SER A 282 3.05 2.42 -2.53
CA SER A 282 2.42 2.98 -3.71
C SER A 282 2.73 2.15 -4.96
N ILE A 283 1.86 2.24 -5.96
CA ILE A 283 1.98 1.50 -7.23
C ILE A 283 1.96 2.51 -8.38
N MET A 284 2.97 2.47 -9.25
CA MET A 284 3.04 3.37 -10.39
C MET A 284 3.42 2.63 -11.67
N ALA A 285 2.88 3.08 -12.80
CA ALA A 285 3.38 2.65 -14.11
C ALA A 285 4.69 3.38 -14.41
N ASP A 286 5.65 2.68 -15.03
CA ASP A 286 6.91 3.23 -15.49
C ASP A 286 7.29 2.68 -16.88
N SER A 287 8.46 3.06 -17.41
CA SER A 287 8.86 2.71 -18.79
C SER A 287 9.14 1.22 -19.03
N ASP A 288 9.45 0.46 -17.98
CA ASP A 288 9.83 -0.95 -18.05
C ASP A 288 8.85 -1.87 -17.31
N GLY A 289 7.77 -1.32 -16.75
CA GLY A 289 6.74 -2.07 -16.06
C GLY A 289 6.08 -1.26 -14.95
N ASP A 290 5.15 -1.90 -14.25
CA ASP A 290 4.64 -1.33 -13.01
C ASP A 290 5.62 -1.54 -11.88
N LEU A 291 5.69 -0.57 -10.98
CA LEU A 291 6.51 -0.60 -9.78
C LEU A 291 5.63 -0.71 -8.55
N ILE A 292 6.13 -1.44 -7.56
CA ILE A 292 5.77 -1.23 -6.15
C ILE A 292 6.87 -0.44 -5.47
N VAL A 293 6.49 0.66 -4.84
CA VAL A 293 7.38 1.57 -4.10
C VAL A 293 6.93 1.55 -2.65
N TYR A 294 7.83 1.27 -1.73
CA TYR A 294 7.46 0.98 -0.35
C TYR A 294 8.60 1.35 0.61
N HIS A 295 8.34 1.33 1.91
CA HIS A 295 9.41 1.31 2.90
C HIS A 295 9.53 -0.08 3.53
N TYR A 296 10.71 -0.41 4.01
CA TYR A 296 10.97 -1.57 4.86
C TYR A 296 11.94 -1.19 5.96
N TYR A 297 11.94 -1.91 7.08
CA TYR A 297 12.89 -1.73 8.16
C TYR A 297 14.13 -2.60 7.89
N ASP A 298 15.28 -1.97 7.70
CA ASP A 298 16.52 -2.70 7.35
C ASP A 298 17.14 -3.33 8.59
N GLY A 299 17.09 -4.66 8.68
CA GLY A 299 17.68 -5.44 9.77
C GLY A 299 19.20 -5.30 9.89
N ASN A 300 19.90 -4.93 8.81
CA ASN A 300 21.34 -4.65 8.86
C ASN A 300 21.67 -3.25 9.37
N ASP A 301 20.66 -2.39 9.52
CA ASP A 301 20.78 -1.00 9.94
C ASP A 301 19.80 -0.68 11.08
N SER A 302 19.75 -1.61 12.05
CA SER A 302 18.95 -1.49 13.28
C SER A 302 17.47 -1.16 13.07
N GLY A 303 16.89 -1.58 11.95
CA GLY A 303 15.49 -1.33 11.61
C GLY A 303 15.23 0.08 11.09
N THR A 304 16.25 0.80 10.60
CA THR A 304 16.07 2.07 9.90
C THR A 304 15.15 1.89 8.69
N PRO A 305 14.09 2.72 8.51
CA PRO A 305 13.16 2.55 7.41
C PRO A 305 13.78 3.05 6.10
N LYS A 306 13.91 2.17 5.11
CA LYS A 306 14.56 2.41 3.82
C LYS A 306 13.61 2.19 2.66
N LEU A 307 13.89 2.90 1.57
CA LEU A 307 13.15 2.83 0.31
C LEU A 307 13.36 1.46 -0.34
N GLY A 308 12.26 0.79 -0.67
CA GLY A 308 12.23 -0.37 -1.54
C GLY A 308 11.51 -0.06 -2.84
N ILE A 309 12.04 -0.57 -3.95
CA ILE A 309 11.43 -0.47 -5.28
C ILE A 309 11.60 -1.83 -5.98
N ASN A 310 10.50 -2.41 -6.43
CA ASN A 310 10.51 -3.63 -7.24
C ASN A 310 9.55 -3.49 -8.41
N LEU A 311 9.79 -4.26 -9.47
CA LEU A 311 8.85 -4.38 -10.57
C LEU A 311 7.71 -5.34 -10.18
N LEU A 312 6.55 -5.15 -10.79
CA LEU A 312 5.38 -6.03 -10.63
C LEU A 312 5.11 -6.79 -11.92
N ASN A 313 5.03 -8.10 -11.81
CA ASN A 313 4.59 -8.99 -12.86
C ASN A 313 3.10 -9.32 -12.66
N TRP A 314 2.30 -9.14 -13.72
CA TRP A 314 0.84 -9.36 -13.70
C TRP A 314 0.40 -10.58 -14.52
N SER A 315 1.34 -11.37 -15.08
CA SER A 315 1.05 -12.45 -16.04
C SER A 315 0.15 -13.56 -15.49
N SER A 316 0.17 -13.79 -14.17
CA SER A 316 -0.72 -14.76 -13.50
C SER A 316 -2.13 -14.23 -13.23
N GLY A 317 -2.39 -12.94 -13.54
CA GLY A 317 -3.58 -12.21 -13.10
C GLY A 317 -3.50 -11.69 -11.67
N TRP A 318 -2.41 -11.95 -10.94
CA TRP A 318 -2.12 -11.40 -9.62
C TRP A 318 -0.73 -10.76 -9.64
N PRO A 319 -0.51 -9.63 -8.94
CA PRO A 319 0.79 -8.97 -8.93
C PRO A 319 1.80 -9.81 -8.14
N VAL A 320 2.97 -10.01 -8.72
CA VAL A 320 4.12 -10.63 -8.08
C VAL A 320 5.30 -9.67 -8.19
N ALA A 321 5.88 -9.29 -7.05
CA ALA A 321 7.09 -8.48 -7.04
C ALA A 321 8.30 -9.29 -7.52
N TYR A 322 9.20 -8.67 -8.29
CA TYR A 322 10.46 -9.27 -8.74
C TYR A 322 11.60 -8.26 -8.83
#